data_AF-A0A7X8YUL7-F1
#
_entry.id   AF-A0A7X8YUL7-F1
#
_cell.length_a   1.000
_cell.length_b   1.000
_cell.length_c   1.000
_cell.angle_alpha   90.00
_cell.angle_beta   90.00
_cell.angle_gamma   90.00
#
_symmetry.space_group_name_H-M   'P 1'
#
loop_
_entity.id
_entity.type
_entity.pdbx_description
1 polymer ?
#
loop_
_entity_poly.entity_id
_entity_poly.type
_entity_poly.pdbx_seq_one_letter_code
_entity_poly.pdbx_strand_id
1 'polypeptide(L)'
;MKGRILMIAVAVTMMLSAAWAADVTGKWVASAPGGQGQGESTITLVFQAAGETLTGTLDNSAMPGAVAIEEGKIDGDTLSFSLKRVIGEQTMKVVWKGKVAGDEIRFTRGIEGGMGGPGGDEIIAKRAK
;
A
#
# COMPACT_ATOMS: atom_id res chain seq x y z
N MET A 1 32.94 6.98 35.89
CA MET A 1 32.42 6.06 34.85
C MET A 1 30.90 5.95 34.97
N LYS A 2 30.12 6.93 34.47
CA LYS A 2 28.64 6.91 34.58
C LYS A 2 27.92 7.37 33.29
N GLY A 3 28.66 7.66 32.21
CA GLY A 3 28.12 8.23 30.98
C GLY A 3 27.99 7.28 29.79
N ARG A 4 28.21 5.96 29.95
CA ARG A 4 28.20 4.99 28.81
C ARG A 4 26.92 4.16 28.69
N ILE A 5 25.98 4.29 29.64
CA ILE A 5 24.74 3.48 29.66
C ILE A 5 23.57 4.20 28.93
N LEU A 6 23.70 5.50 28.64
CA LEU A 6 22.65 6.29 27.98
C LEU A 6 22.76 6.35 26.44
N MET A 7 23.61 5.53 25.81
CA MET A 7 23.73 5.43 24.34
C MET A 7 23.18 4.11 23.78
N ILE A 8 22.72 3.18 24.62
CA ILE A 8 22.16 1.89 24.16
C ILE A 8 20.64 1.96 24.02
N ALA A 9 19.96 2.91 24.70
CA ALA A 9 18.50 3.02 24.68
C ALA A 9 17.92 3.70 23.41
N VAL A 10 18.72 4.47 22.66
CA VAL A 10 18.26 5.18 21.45
C VAL A 10 18.44 4.34 20.17
N ALA A 11 19.30 3.32 20.19
CA ALA A 11 19.51 2.44 19.03
C ALA A 11 18.44 1.35 18.89
N VAL A 12 17.70 1.02 19.96
CA VAL A 12 16.70 -0.06 19.94
C VAL A 12 15.36 0.39 19.36
N THR A 13 14.98 1.67 19.49
CA THR A 13 13.72 2.19 18.95
C THR A 13 13.68 2.28 17.43
N MET A 14 14.82 2.45 16.76
CA MET A 14 14.90 2.47 15.29
C MET A 14 14.77 1.09 14.63
N MET A 15 14.99 -0.01 15.38
CA MET A 15 14.90 -1.36 14.81
C MET A 15 13.45 -1.88 14.69
N LEU A 16 12.51 -1.39 15.51
CA LEU A 16 11.14 -1.88 15.45
C LEU A 16 10.39 -1.42 14.19
N SER A 17 10.67 -0.22 13.66
CA SER A 17 10.04 0.25 12.41
C SER A 17 10.60 -0.45 11.17
N ALA A 18 11.87 -0.87 11.21
CA ALA A 18 12.50 -1.58 10.09
C ALA A 18 11.89 -2.97 9.84
N ALA A 19 11.41 -3.66 10.87
CA ALA A 19 10.77 -4.97 10.74
C ALA A 19 9.51 -4.90 9.85
N TRP A 20 8.65 -3.89 10.08
CA TRP A 20 7.44 -3.69 9.29
C TRP A 20 7.73 -3.27 7.86
N ALA A 21 8.73 -2.41 7.65
CA ALA A 21 9.15 -2.01 6.30
C ALA A 21 9.64 -3.21 5.48
N ALA A 22 10.44 -4.11 6.09
CA ALA A 22 10.88 -5.34 5.44
C ALA A 22 9.70 -6.24 5.07
N ASP A 23 8.70 -6.38 5.95
CA ASP A 23 7.52 -7.20 5.69
C ASP A 23 6.65 -6.66 4.54
N VAL A 24 6.58 -5.35 4.31
CA VAL A 24 5.76 -4.79 3.21
C VAL A 24 6.38 -5.01 1.82
N THR A 25 7.71 -5.06 1.73
CA THR A 25 8.42 -5.18 0.45
C THR A 25 8.09 -6.51 -0.24
N GLY A 26 7.87 -6.46 -1.56
CA GLY A 26 7.59 -7.64 -2.37
C GLY A 26 6.36 -7.50 -3.26
N LYS A 27 5.97 -8.63 -3.86
CA LYS A 27 4.82 -8.71 -4.76
C LYS A 27 3.59 -9.20 -4.00
N TRP A 28 2.48 -8.51 -4.20
CA TRP A 28 1.18 -8.84 -3.61
C TRP A 28 0.12 -8.93 -4.69
N VAL A 29 -0.83 -9.86 -4.52
CA VAL A 29 -1.90 -10.10 -5.48
C VAL A 29 -3.23 -10.11 -4.76
N ALA A 30 -4.19 -9.35 -5.26
CA ALA A 30 -5.57 -9.33 -4.77
C ALA A 30 -6.54 -9.66 -5.90
N SER A 31 -7.73 -10.12 -5.53
CA SER A 31 -8.88 -10.17 -6.43
C SER A 31 -9.97 -9.25 -5.90
N ALA A 32 -10.55 -8.43 -6.77
CA ALA A 32 -11.62 -7.50 -6.42
C ALA A 32 -12.52 -7.23 -7.63
N PRO A 33 -13.79 -6.84 -7.46
CA PRO A 33 -14.61 -6.39 -8.57
C PRO A 33 -13.93 -5.23 -9.34
N GLY A 34 -13.95 -5.33 -10.67
CA GLY A 34 -13.59 -4.20 -11.53
C GLY A 34 -14.56 -3.04 -11.35
N GLY A 35 -14.11 -1.81 -11.61
CA GLY A 35 -15.00 -0.64 -11.59
C GLY A 35 -16.12 -0.76 -12.65
N GLN A 36 -17.25 -0.09 -12.42
CA GLN A 36 -18.38 -0.01 -13.37
C GLN A 36 -18.92 -1.36 -13.89
N GLY A 37 -19.13 -2.34 -13.01
CA GLY A 37 -19.74 -3.62 -13.41
C GLY A 37 -18.83 -4.51 -14.25
N GLN A 38 -17.55 -4.15 -14.38
CA GLN A 38 -16.54 -5.07 -14.87
C GLN A 38 -16.46 -6.26 -13.91
N GLY A 39 -16.24 -7.46 -14.46
CA GLY A 39 -16.10 -8.69 -13.69
C GLY A 39 -14.91 -8.66 -12.72
N GLU A 40 -14.56 -9.81 -12.20
CA GLU A 40 -13.45 -9.94 -11.27
C GLU A 40 -12.12 -9.42 -11.88
N SER A 41 -11.40 -8.59 -11.12
CA SER A 41 -10.15 -7.96 -11.51
C SER A 41 -9.02 -8.46 -10.61
N THR A 42 -7.96 -8.96 -11.25
CA THR A 42 -6.71 -9.28 -10.55
C THR A 42 -5.88 -8.02 -10.41
N ILE A 43 -5.48 -7.70 -9.18
CA ILE A 43 -4.66 -6.55 -8.85
C ILE A 43 -3.28 -7.06 -8.45
N THR A 44 -2.23 -6.60 -9.12
CA THR A 44 -0.84 -6.89 -8.78
C THR A 44 -0.17 -5.64 -8.25
N LEU A 45 0.39 -5.73 -7.06
CA LEU A 45 1.15 -4.68 -6.38
C LEU A 45 2.60 -5.14 -6.27
N VAL A 46 3.55 -4.28 -6.63
CA VAL A 46 4.97 -4.52 -6.40
C VAL A 46 5.48 -3.40 -5.52
N PHE A 47 5.72 -3.71 -4.25
CA PHE A 47 6.12 -2.73 -3.23
C PHE A 47 7.61 -2.79 -2.94
N GLN A 48 8.18 -1.61 -2.74
CA GLN A 48 9.52 -1.41 -2.19
C GLN A 48 9.41 -0.42 -1.03
N ALA A 49 9.72 -0.89 0.18
CA ALA A 49 9.78 -0.06 1.37
C ALA A 49 11.21 0.42 1.61
N ALA A 50 11.34 1.65 2.10
CA ALA A 50 12.58 2.23 2.60
C ALA A 50 12.26 3.08 3.83
N GLY A 51 12.41 2.49 5.03
CA GLY A 51 11.92 3.10 6.27
C GLY A 51 10.42 3.33 6.20
N GLU A 52 9.99 4.58 6.38
CA GLU A 52 8.58 4.99 6.34
C GLU A 52 8.07 5.29 4.92
N THR A 53 8.92 5.20 3.89
CA THR A 53 8.55 5.50 2.50
C THR A 53 8.16 4.21 1.77
N LEU A 54 7.01 4.22 1.11
CA LEU A 54 6.56 3.15 0.23
C LEU A 54 6.64 3.62 -1.23
N THR A 55 7.30 2.83 -2.06
CA THR A 55 7.33 3.03 -3.51
C THR A 55 6.90 1.74 -4.21
N GLY A 56 6.63 1.82 -5.51
CA GLY A 56 6.21 0.63 -6.25
C GLY A 56 5.29 0.91 -7.42
N THR A 57 4.66 -0.16 -7.89
CA THR A 57 3.68 -0.11 -8.98
C THR A 57 2.43 -0.90 -8.64
N LEU A 58 1.32 -0.49 -9.24
CA LEU A 58 0.05 -1.22 -9.26
C LEU A 58 -0.38 -1.44 -10.70
N ASP A 59 -0.66 -2.70 -11.06
CA ASP A 59 -1.33 -3.08 -12.31
C ASP A 59 -2.60 -3.88 -12.01
N ASN A 60 -3.60 -3.83 -12.89
CA ASN A 60 -4.79 -4.65 -12.74
C ASN A 60 -5.46 -5.00 -14.08
N SER A 61 -6.15 -6.14 -14.15
CA SER A 61 -6.72 -6.65 -15.40
C SER A 61 -7.91 -5.84 -15.93
N ALA A 62 -8.65 -5.16 -15.06
CA ALA A 62 -9.78 -4.29 -15.44
C ALA A 62 -9.33 -2.98 -16.13
N MET A 63 -8.17 -2.45 -15.72
CA MET A 63 -7.54 -1.29 -16.34
C MET A 63 -6.03 -1.56 -16.48
N PRO A 64 -5.65 -2.32 -17.54
CA PRO A 64 -4.26 -2.71 -17.76
C PRO A 64 -3.36 -1.50 -17.93
N GLY A 65 -2.14 -1.62 -17.40
CA GLY A 65 -1.14 -0.58 -17.41
C GLY A 65 -0.68 -0.30 -15.99
N ALA A 66 0.57 -0.68 -15.72
CA ALA A 66 1.21 -0.43 -14.45
C ALA A 66 1.30 1.08 -14.18
N VAL A 67 0.84 1.50 -13.01
CA VAL A 67 0.89 2.89 -12.54
C VAL A 67 1.79 2.95 -11.32
N ALA A 68 2.65 3.96 -11.26
CA ALA A 68 3.52 4.21 -10.12
C ALA A 68 2.72 4.64 -8.90
N ILE A 69 3.15 4.16 -7.74
CA ILE A 69 2.68 4.62 -6.43
C ILE A 69 3.18 6.03 -6.17
N GLU A 70 2.26 6.92 -5.79
CA GLU A 70 2.55 8.26 -5.31
C GLU A 70 2.21 8.38 -3.82
N GLU A 71 2.87 9.31 -3.12
CA GLU A 71 2.60 9.62 -1.71
C GLU A 71 2.58 8.39 -0.78
N GLY A 72 3.42 7.40 -1.10
CA GLY A 72 3.46 6.14 -0.35
C GLY A 72 4.13 6.29 1.01
N LYS A 73 3.42 5.89 2.06
CA LYS A 73 3.85 5.96 3.45
C LYS A 73 3.58 4.65 4.19
N ILE A 74 4.47 4.28 5.09
CA ILE A 74 4.33 3.20 6.07
C ILE A 74 4.36 3.81 7.46
N ASP A 75 3.41 3.41 8.31
CA ASP A 75 3.29 3.81 9.71
C ASP A 75 2.94 2.58 10.54
N GLY A 76 3.97 1.96 11.13
CA GLY A 76 3.83 0.67 11.82
C GLY A 76 3.25 -0.41 10.91
N ASP A 77 2.07 -0.91 11.27
CA ASP A 77 1.35 -1.97 10.56
C ASP A 77 0.42 -1.46 9.44
N THR A 78 0.41 -0.15 9.23
CA THR A 78 -0.48 0.51 8.28
C THR A 78 0.35 1.11 7.15
N LEU A 79 -0.18 1.05 5.93
CA LEU A 79 0.42 1.71 4.78
C LEU A 79 -0.65 2.48 4.00
N SER A 80 -0.24 3.56 3.35
CA SER A 80 -1.13 4.36 2.51
C SER A 80 -0.39 4.84 1.28
N PHE A 81 -1.10 4.95 0.17
CA PHE A 81 -0.56 5.51 -1.06
C PHE A 81 -1.67 6.04 -1.96
N SER A 82 -1.29 6.77 -3.01
CA SER A 82 -2.20 7.18 -4.06
C SER A 82 -1.71 6.74 -5.44
N LEU A 83 -2.63 6.73 -6.41
CA LEU A 83 -2.36 6.44 -7.81
C LEU A 83 -3.09 7.48 -8.66
N LYS A 84 -2.43 7.97 -9.70
CA LYS A 84 -3.08 8.76 -10.76
C LYS A 84 -3.51 7.84 -11.89
N ARG A 85 -4.81 7.73 -12.11
CA ARG A 85 -5.41 6.96 -13.22
C ARG A 85 -6.02 7.93 -14.21
N VAL A 86 -5.73 7.75 -15.49
CA VAL A 86 -6.33 8.52 -16.59
C VAL A 86 -7.39 7.64 -17.24
N ILE A 87 -8.64 8.09 -17.25
CA ILE A 87 -9.76 7.42 -17.90
C ILE A 87 -10.36 8.41 -18.92
N GLY A 88 -10.14 8.15 -20.20
CA GLY A 88 -10.46 9.12 -21.25
C GLY A 88 -9.66 10.41 -21.05
N GLU A 89 -10.37 11.52 -20.90
CA GLU A 89 -9.78 12.86 -20.66
C GLU A 89 -9.71 13.22 -19.17
N GLN A 90 -10.24 12.38 -18.27
CA GLN A 90 -10.29 12.64 -16.85
C GLN A 90 -9.14 11.97 -16.11
N THR A 91 -8.43 12.74 -15.27
CA THR A 91 -7.45 12.20 -14.31
C THR A 91 -8.09 12.08 -12.94
N MET A 92 -8.04 10.88 -12.36
CA MET A 92 -8.53 10.59 -11.02
C MET A 92 -7.38 10.17 -10.11
N LYS A 93 -7.36 10.72 -8.91
CA LYS A 93 -6.47 10.27 -7.84
C LYS A 93 -7.19 9.25 -6.97
N VAL A 94 -6.67 8.02 -6.95
CA VAL A 94 -7.21 6.91 -6.18
C VAL A 94 -6.33 6.69 -4.97
N VAL A 95 -6.90 6.84 -3.77
CA VAL A 95 -6.18 6.69 -2.50
C VAL A 95 -6.45 5.30 -1.93
N TRP A 96 -5.38 4.66 -1.45
CA TRP A 96 -5.38 3.35 -0.85
C TRP A 96 -4.88 3.44 0.60
N LYS A 97 -5.53 2.69 1.49
CA LYS A 97 -5.07 2.48 2.87
C LYS A 97 -5.12 0.99 3.17
N GLY A 98 -4.01 0.45 3.63
CA GLY A 98 -3.80 -0.96 3.90
C GLY A 98 -3.36 -1.22 5.33
N LYS A 99 -3.80 -2.35 5.91
CA LYS A 99 -3.27 -2.89 7.16
C LYS A 99 -2.59 -4.23 6.88
N VAL A 100 -1.33 -4.36 7.31
CA VAL A 100 -0.47 -5.53 7.11
C VAL A 100 -0.74 -6.55 8.22
N ALA A 101 -0.94 -7.81 7.85
CA ALA A 101 -1.13 -8.93 8.76
C ALA A 101 -0.44 -10.19 8.19
N GLY A 102 0.87 -10.31 8.43
CA GLY A 102 1.68 -11.43 7.92
C GLY A 102 1.78 -11.43 6.39
N ASP A 103 1.22 -12.45 5.76
CA ASP A 103 1.19 -12.60 4.29
C ASP A 103 -0.08 -12.04 3.63
N GLU A 104 -0.86 -11.24 4.37
CA GLU A 104 -2.02 -10.52 3.84
C GLU A 104 -1.92 -9.01 4.12
N ILE A 105 -2.44 -8.21 3.19
CA ILE A 105 -2.70 -6.78 3.39
C ILE A 105 -4.17 -6.51 3.07
N ARG A 106 -4.88 -5.96 4.05
CA ARG A 106 -6.29 -5.59 3.93
C ARG A 106 -6.40 -4.14 3.51
N PHE A 107 -6.88 -3.92 2.30
CA PHE A 107 -6.99 -2.61 1.69
C PHE A 107 -8.41 -2.07 1.68
N THR A 108 -8.49 -0.76 1.82
CA THR A 108 -9.62 0.06 1.39
C THR A 108 -9.11 1.02 0.32
N ARG A 109 -9.95 1.34 -0.67
CA ARG A 109 -9.63 2.35 -1.70
C ARG A 109 -10.79 3.32 -1.91
N GLY A 110 -10.47 4.54 -2.33
CA GLY A 110 -11.45 5.57 -2.68
C GLY A 110 -10.89 6.57 -3.68
N ILE A 111 -11.76 7.38 -4.28
CA ILE A 111 -11.36 8.48 -5.18
C ILE A 111 -11.30 9.77 -4.37
N GLU A 112 -10.18 10.48 -4.43
CA GLU A 112 -10.01 11.76 -3.73
C GLU A 112 -11.03 12.78 -4.26
N GLY A 113 -11.80 13.43 -3.36
CA GLY A 113 -12.81 14.43 -3.72
C GLY A 113 -14.15 13.87 -4.22
N GLY A 114 -14.32 12.55 -4.33
CA GLY A 114 -15.59 11.92 -4.69
C GLY A 114 -16.54 11.75 -3.49
N MET A 115 -17.86 11.68 -3.75
CA MET A 115 -18.92 11.38 -2.77
C MET A 115 -18.96 9.89 -2.34
N GLY A 116 -17.83 9.19 -2.51
CA GLY A 116 -17.58 7.83 -2.06
C GLY A 116 -16.39 7.88 -1.11
N GLY A 117 -16.65 8.18 0.15
CA GLY A 117 -15.70 7.96 1.25
C GLY A 117 -15.28 6.48 1.31
N PRO A 118 -14.40 6.10 2.26
CA PRO A 118 -13.93 4.72 2.39
C PRO A 118 -15.09 3.76 2.69
N GLY A 119 -15.71 3.27 1.62
CA GLY A 119 -16.87 2.38 1.62
C GLY A 119 -16.87 1.45 0.41
N GLY A 120 -15.73 1.34 -0.29
CA GLY A 120 -15.50 0.24 -1.21
C GLY A 120 -15.28 -1.06 -0.43
N ASP A 121 -15.55 -2.19 -1.07
CA ASP A 121 -15.31 -3.52 -0.51
C ASP A 121 -13.87 -3.68 -0.02
N GLU A 122 -13.68 -4.42 1.07
CA GLU A 122 -12.35 -4.78 1.56
C GLU A 122 -11.61 -5.60 0.49
N ILE A 123 -10.43 -5.13 0.09
CA ILE A 123 -9.58 -5.81 -0.88
C ILE A 123 -8.47 -6.53 -0.13
N ILE A 124 -8.44 -7.86 -0.18
CA ILE A 124 -7.41 -8.66 0.50
C ILE A 124 -6.32 -9.00 -0.52
N ALA A 125 -5.14 -8.39 -0.37
CA ALA A 125 -3.96 -8.74 -1.13
C ALA A 125 -3.14 -9.79 -0.37
N LYS A 126 -2.73 -10.85 -1.06
CA LYS A 126 -1.87 -11.90 -0.50
C LYS A 126 -0.48 -11.81 -1.10
N ARG A 127 0.54 -12.11 -0.31
CA ARG A 127 1.91 -12.18 -0.82
C ARG A 127 1.98 -13.22 -1.95
N ALA A 128 2.58 -12.84 -3.07
CA ALA A 128 2.84 -13.79 -4.14
C ALA A 128 3.89 -14.81 -3.66
N LYS A 129 3.63 -16.09 -3.92
CA LYS A 129 4.60 -17.17 -3.69
C LYS A 129 5.74 -17.12 -4.69
#